data_AF-A0A968XIL9-F1
#
_entry.id   AF-A0A968XIL9-F1
#
_cell.length_a   1.000
_cell.length_b   1.000
_cell.length_c   1.000
_cell.angle_alpha   90.00
_cell.angle_beta   90.00
_cell.angle_gamma   90.00
#
_symmetry.space_group_name_H-M   'P 1'
#
loop_
_entity.id
_entity.type
_entity.pdbx_description
1 polymer ?
#
loop_
_entity_poly.entity_id
_entity_poly.type
_entity_poly.pdbx_seq_one_letter_code
_entity_poly.pdbx_strand_id
1 'polypeptide(L)'
;MDNYRPQNGSRSSGIKGRYIALFLLAAFICGGILTIWAAQRFELLGAAEKTADSQTPKAEQAIEPAFSSLPAPLAPKDNGLVDQQVDKLEARMLRINADAEAASDNAARAEAMLLAFAARRALDSGAALGYLEPQLQIRFGKTQPKEVAVIVQANRAPVTLDLLRAEISAQGDDWLARNGLSGWGRIQKEMSELFVLRKATTPSPAPTRRLERARQYVDSGNIAAAIKEVEKLPGVSSASGWLEKAARYVAVRTALDSIERSALAQPAALIAPPVQKSAPPVAPSSAPRIPAQTATDQQANEPIKNRAQ
;
A
#
# COMPACT_ATOMS: atom_id res chain seq x y z
N MET A 1 -23.64 -57.09 -42.42
CA MET A 1 -24.05 -56.85 -41.03
C MET A 1 -22.96 -57.43 -40.16
N ASP A 2 -21.92 -56.65 -39.88
CA ASP A 2 -20.74 -57.09 -39.15
C ASP A 2 -20.76 -56.50 -37.73
N ASN A 3 -20.72 -57.41 -36.75
CA ASN A 3 -20.90 -57.14 -35.33
C ASN A 3 -19.65 -56.49 -34.73
N TYR A 4 -19.82 -55.31 -34.11
CA TYR A 4 -18.80 -54.67 -33.27
C TYR A 4 -18.94 -55.18 -31.83
N ARG A 5 -17.89 -55.84 -31.30
CA ARG A 5 -17.77 -56.25 -29.89
C ARG A 5 -16.64 -55.43 -29.25
N PRO A 6 -16.90 -54.56 -28.26
CA PRO A 6 -15.82 -53.97 -27.49
C PRO A 6 -15.28 -54.97 -26.46
N GLN A 7 -13.95 -55.13 -26.44
CA GLN A 7 -13.23 -55.86 -25.40
C GLN A 7 -13.20 -55.02 -24.12
N ASN A 8 -13.66 -55.60 -23.01
CA ASN A 8 -13.61 -54.99 -21.69
C ASN A 8 -12.28 -55.42 -21.02
N GLY A 9 -11.32 -54.50 -20.91
CA GLY A 9 -10.04 -54.76 -20.24
C GLY A 9 -10.20 -54.73 -18.72
N SER A 10 -9.83 -55.82 -18.04
CA SER A 10 -9.82 -55.88 -16.58
C SER A 10 -8.69 -55.00 -16.02
N ARG A 11 -9.03 -54.11 -15.09
CA ARG A 11 -8.06 -53.29 -14.36
C ARG A 11 -7.54 -54.10 -13.16
N SER A 12 -6.33 -54.63 -13.27
CA SER A 12 -5.64 -55.23 -12.14
C SER A 12 -5.19 -54.13 -11.17
N SER A 13 -5.80 -54.11 -9.99
CA SER A 13 -5.41 -53.24 -8.87
C SER A 13 -4.12 -53.76 -8.26
N GLY A 14 -2.99 -53.29 -8.77
CA GLY A 14 -1.67 -53.55 -8.20
C GLY A 14 -1.57 -52.88 -6.83
N ILE A 15 -0.99 -53.59 -5.86
CA ILE A 15 -0.71 -53.21 -4.46
C ILE A 15 -0.23 -51.74 -4.29
N LYS A 16 0.44 -51.17 -5.29
CA LYS A 16 0.86 -49.76 -5.37
C LYS A 16 -0.32 -48.76 -5.31
N GLY A 17 -1.49 -49.11 -5.86
CA GLY A 17 -2.70 -48.31 -5.78
C GLY A 17 -3.28 -48.22 -4.36
N ARG A 18 -3.12 -49.28 -3.55
CA ARG A 18 -3.53 -49.26 -2.13
C ARG A 18 -2.63 -48.33 -1.31
N TYR A 19 -1.34 -48.28 -1.59
CA TYR A 19 -0.43 -47.33 -0.93
C TYR A 19 -0.66 -45.89 -1.38
N ILE A 20 -0.98 -45.65 -2.65
CA ILE A 20 -1.36 -44.31 -3.12
C ILE A 20 -2.69 -43.87 -2.48
N ALA A 21 -3.67 -44.76 -2.37
CA ALA A 21 -4.93 -44.46 -1.68
C ALA A 21 -4.72 -44.19 -0.19
N LEU A 22 -3.87 -44.95 0.49
CA LEU A 22 -3.50 -44.71 1.89
C LEU A 22 -2.73 -43.40 2.08
N PHE A 23 -1.84 -43.05 1.15
CA PHE A 23 -1.09 -41.79 1.19
C PHE A 23 -2.01 -40.58 0.99
N LEU A 24 -2.97 -40.67 0.06
CA LEU A 24 -3.98 -39.63 -0.13
C LEU A 24 -4.91 -39.49 1.09
N LEU A 25 -5.30 -40.62 1.70
CA LEU A 25 -6.10 -40.60 2.93
C LEU A 25 -5.31 -39.96 4.09
N ALA A 26 -4.04 -40.31 4.26
CA ALA A 26 -3.18 -39.73 5.29
C ALA A 26 -2.94 -38.22 5.06
N ALA A 27 -2.72 -37.81 3.81
CA ALA A 27 -2.59 -36.40 3.44
C ALA A 27 -3.88 -35.61 3.72
N PHE A 28 -5.05 -36.21 3.47
CA PHE A 28 -6.34 -35.60 3.76
C PHE A 28 -6.59 -35.45 5.26
N ILE A 29 -6.29 -36.49 6.06
CA ILE A 29 -6.41 -36.44 7.53
C ILE A 29 -5.43 -35.41 8.11
N CYS A 30 -4.18 -35.39 7.63
CA CYS A 30 -3.18 -34.43 8.06
C CYS A 30 -3.60 -32.99 7.71
N GLY A 31 -4.12 -32.76 6.49
CA GLY A 31 -4.68 -31.47 6.08
C GLY A 31 -5.86 -31.02 6.94
N GLY A 32 -6.76 -31.94 7.31
CA GLY A 32 -7.89 -31.67 8.21
C GLY A 32 -7.46 -31.31 9.65
N ILE A 33 -6.45 -31.98 10.18
CA ILE A 33 -5.89 -31.66 11.50
C ILE A 33 -5.20 -30.29 11.47
N LEU A 34 -4.49 -29.98 10.38
CA LEU A 34 -3.77 -28.71 10.21
C LEU A 34 -4.74 -27.52 10.03
N THR A 35 -5.88 -27.72 9.36
CA THR A 35 -6.93 -26.69 9.26
C THR A 35 -7.67 -26.49 10.58
N ILE A 36 -7.95 -27.55 11.35
CA ILE A 36 -8.53 -27.43 12.70
C ILE A 36 -7.57 -26.70 13.66
N TRP A 37 -6.28 -27.02 13.60
CA TRP A 37 -5.26 -26.34 14.40
C TRP A 37 -5.08 -24.86 14.00
N ALA A 38 -5.09 -24.57 12.70
CA ALA A 38 -5.02 -23.21 12.19
C ALA A 38 -6.25 -22.37 12.59
N ALA A 39 -7.45 -22.97 12.59
CA ALA A 39 -8.68 -22.30 13.03
C ALA A 39 -8.73 -22.04 14.55
N GLN A 40 -8.00 -22.83 15.36
CA GLN A 40 -7.84 -22.57 16.79
C GLN A 40 -6.74 -21.54 17.10
N ARG A 41 -5.72 -21.42 16.24
CA ARG A 41 -4.59 -20.50 16.42
C ARG A 41 -4.84 -19.09 15.87
N PHE A 42 -5.68 -19.00 14.84
CA PHE A 42 -6.14 -17.77 14.21
C PHE A 42 -7.67 -17.83 14.28
N GLU A 43 -8.33 -16.93 15.03
CA GLU A 43 -9.80 -16.86 15.21
C GLU A 43 -10.56 -16.57 13.89
N LEU A 44 -10.38 -17.41 12.88
CA LEU A 44 -10.79 -17.17 11.49
C LEU A 44 -12.13 -17.85 11.16
N LEU A 45 -12.70 -18.62 12.10
CA LEU A 45 -14.06 -19.20 12.01
C LEU A 45 -14.84 -19.06 13.33
N GLY A 46 -14.70 -17.92 14.02
CA GLY A 46 -15.55 -17.57 15.17
C GLY A 46 -17.00 -17.16 14.81
N ALA A 47 -17.45 -17.38 13.57
CA ALA A 47 -18.75 -16.93 13.10
C ALA A 47 -19.46 -17.99 12.25
N ALA A 48 -19.78 -19.14 12.84
CA ALA A 48 -20.95 -19.92 12.44
C ALA A 48 -21.32 -20.94 13.52
N GLU A 49 -22.49 -20.69 14.13
CA GLU A 49 -23.34 -21.60 14.90
C GLU A 49 -22.92 -21.98 16.33
N LYS A 50 -23.35 -21.13 17.27
CA LYS A 50 -24.30 -21.61 18.28
C LYS A 50 -25.66 -20.98 18.01
N THR A 51 -26.59 -21.84 17.65
CA THR A 51 -28.03 -21.63 17.69
C THR A 51 -28.51 -21.34 19.11
N ALA A 52 -29.55 -20.51 19.17
CA ALA A 52 -30.43 -20.22 20.30
C ALA A 52 -29.82 -19.46 21.49
N ASP A 53 -30.01 -18.14 21.50
CA ASP A 53 -30.99 -17.62 22.44
C ASP A 53 -31.78 -16.46 21.82
N SER A 54 -33.09 -16.65 21.75
CA SER A 54 -34.04 -15.61 21.42
C SER A 54 -34.15 -14.69 22.62
N GLN A 55 -33.27 -13.68 22.73
CA GLN A 55 -33.58 -12.53 23.57
C GLN A 55 -34.60 -11.66 22.85
N THR A 56 -35.85 -12.06 23.07
CA THR A 56 -37.01 -11.19 23.05
C THR A 56 -36.65 -9.92 23.84
N PRO A 57 -36.76 -8.71 23.28
CA PRO A 57 -36.85 -7.52 24.11
C PRO A 57 -38.25 -7.54 24.74
N LYS A 58 -38.40 -8.27 25.85
CA LYS A 58 -39.56 -8.18 26.74
C LYS A 58 -39.09 -7.79 28.12
N ALA A 59 -38.99 -6.49 28.31
CA ALA A 59 -39.89 -5.75 29.17
C ALA A 59 -39.30 -4.35 29.31
N GLU A 60 -40.01 -3.36 28.77
CA GLU A 60 -40.64 -2.36 29.65
C GLU A 60 -39.83 -2.05 30.92
N GLN A 61 -38.69 -1.39 30.78
CA GLN A 61 -38.49 -0.24 31.63
C GLN A 61 -39.03 0.93 30.85
N ALA A 62 -40.34 1.13 31.03
CA ALA A 62 -40.87 2.47 31.10
C ALA A 62 -39.94 3.24 32.04
N ILE A 63 -39.00 4.00 31.47
CA ILE A 63 -38.72 5.29 32.06
C ILE A 63 -40.05 6.02 31.86
N GLU A 64 -40.95 5.88 32.84
CA GLU A 64 -41.90 6.94 33.09
C GLU A 64 -41.03 8.20 33.08
N PRO A 65 -41.25 9.17 32.18
CA PRO A 65 -40.96 10.52 32.58
C PRO A 65 -41.79 10.71 33.84
N ALA A 66 -41.14 10.70 35.00
CA ALA A 66 -41.72 11.25 36.19
C ALA A 66 -42.05 12.70 35.82
N PHE A 67 -43.28 12.94 35.36
CA PHE A 67 -43.89 14.26 35.32
C PHE A 67 -44.17 14.63 36.78
N SER A 68 -43.10 14.82 37.54
CA SER A 68 -43.15 15.44 38.84
C SER A 68 -43.17 16.94 38.64
N SER A 69 -44.35 17.49 38.93
CA SER A 69 -44.67 18.88 39.22
C SER A 69 -44.49 19.91 38.11
N LEU A 70 -45.61 20.53 37.74
CA LEU A 70 -45.65 21.82 37.06
C LEU A 70 -44.70 22.81 37.78
N PRO A 71 -43.84 23.54 37.06
CA PRO A 71 -43.26 24.76 37.61
C PRO A 71 -44.37 25.81 37.68
N ALA A 72 -44.87 26.06 38.90
CA ALA A 72 -45.58 27.29 39.21
C ALA A 72 -44.61 28.49 39.14
N PRO A 73 -45.16 29.70 39.08
CA PRO A 73 -45.32 30.53 37.89
C PRO A 73 -44.00 31.16 37.37
N LEU A 74 -43.97 31.35 36.04
CA LEU A 74 -43.08 32.22 35.24
C LEU A 74 -42.08 33.06 36.05
N ALA A 75 -40.94 32.46 36.37
CA ALA A 75 -39.73 33.21 36.70
C ALA A 75 -39.22 33.94 35.45
N PRO A 76 -38.47 35.05 35.59
CA PRO A 76 -38.05 35.88 34.46
C PRO A 76 -37.35 35.00 33.43
N LYS A 77 -37.64 35.20 32.14
CA LYS A 77 -36.96 34.52 31.03
C LYS A 77 -35.45 34.72 31.20
N ASP A 78 -34.78 33.68 31.68
CA ASP A 78 -33.35 33.71 31.96
C ASP A 78 -32.61 33.43 30.66
N ASN A 79 -32.53 34.47 29.82
CA ASN A 79 -31.98 34.40 28.47
C ASN A 79 -30.55 33.80 28.46
N GLY A 80 -29.77 34.01 29.53
CA GLY A 80 -28.41 33.48 29.65
C GLY A 80 -28.29 31.95 29.69
N LEU A 81 -29.32 31.22 30.13
CA LEU A 81 -29.29 29.75 30.16
C LEU A 81 -29.63 29.16 28.78
N VAL A 82 -30.42 29.88 27.98
CA VAL A 82 -30.66 29.57 26.56
C VAL A 82 -29.41 29.87 25.75
N ASP A 83 -28.76 31.01 25.98
CA ASP A 83 -27.51 31.39 25.30
C ASP A 83 -26.41 30.34 25.54
N GLN A 84 -26.22 29.87 26.78
CA GLN A 84 -25.25 28.79 27.07
C GLN A 84 -25.57 27.45 26.38
N GLN A 85 -26.86 27.15 26.15
CA GLN A 85 -27.25 25.95 25.41
C GLN A 85 -26.98 26.11 23.92
N VAL A 86 -27.24 27.30 23.37
CA VAL A 86 -26.92 27.65 21.98
C VAL A 86 -25.41 27.55 21.74
N ASP A 87 -24.58 28.13 22.61
CA ASP A 87 -23.12 28.06 22.52
C ASP A 87 -22.61 26.60 22.52
N LYS A 88 -23.19 25.74 23.38
CA LYS A 88 -22.85 24.31 23.43
C LYS A 88 -23.25 23.56 22.17
N LEU A 89 -24.42 23.89 21.60
CA LEU A 89 -24.89 23.28 20.36
C LEU A 89 -24.01 23.72 19.19
N GLU A 90 -23.64 24.99 19.11
CA GLU A 90 -22.72 25.52 18.11
C GLU A 90 -21.35 24.84 18.19
N ALA A 91 -20.76 24.76 19.38
CA ALA A 91 -19.50 24.05 19.60
C ALA A 91 -19.58 22.56 19.21
N ARG A 92 -20.71 21.90 19.51
CA ARG A 92 -20.95 20.51 19.11
C ARG A 92 -21.10 20.36 17.60
N MET A 93 -21.79 21.27 16.93
CA MET A 93 -21.93 21.27 15.47
C MET A 93 -20.58 21.47 14.78
N LEU A 94 -19.76 22.43 15.24
CA LEU A 94 -18.42 22.66 14.71
C LEU A 94 -17.55 21.41 14.86
N ARG A 95 -17.63 20.73 16.00
CA ARG A 95 -16.93 19.45 16.22
C ARG A 95 -17.42 18.35 15.29
N ILE A 96 -18.74 18.18 15.14
CA ILE A 96 -19.31 17.18 14.24
C ILE A 96 -18.88 17.46 12.79
N ASN A 97 -18.87 18.72 12.37
CA ASN A 97 -18.44 19.09 11.04
C ASN A 97 -16.95 18.75 10.81
N ALA A 98 -16.09 19.07 11.77
CA ALA A 98 -14.67 18.71 11.71
C ALA A 98 -14.45 17.18 11.71
N ASP A 99 -15.19 16.43 12.54
CA ASP A 99 -15.12 14.97 12.59
C ASP A 99 -15.63 14.35 11.27
N ALA A 100 -16.69 14.91 10.67
CA ALA A 100 -17.24 14.45 9.39
C ALA A 100 -16.31 14.74 8.21
N GLU A 101 -15.64 15.90 8.21
CA GLU A 101 -14.63 16.25 7.22
C GLU A 101 -13.42 15.31 7.32
N ALA A 102 -12.90 15.09 8.53
CA ALA A 102 -11.81 14.14 8.77
C ALA A 102 -12.18 12.70 8.37
N ALA A 103 -13.42 12.26 8.63
CA ALA A 103 -13.90 10.96 8.19
C ALA A 103 -13.97 10.84 6.67
N SER A 104 -14.44 11.91 5.99
CA SER A 104 -14.54 11.98 4.53
C SER A 104 -13.15 11.94 3.88
N ASP A 105 -12.18 12.66 4.44
CA ASP A 105 -10.79 12.65 3.96
C ASP A 105 -10.13 11.28 4.12
N ASN A 106 -10.34 10.63 5.26
CA ASN A 106 -9.84 9.27 5.50
C ASN A 106 -10.47 8.27 4.51
N ALA A 107 -11.77 8.39 4.23
CA ALA A 107 -12.45 7.56 3.23
C ALA A 107 -11.90 7.80 1.82
N ALA A 108 -11.68 9.07 1.44
CA ALA A 108 -11.10 9.43 0.15
C ALA A 108 -9.68 8.86 -0.03
N ARG A 109 -8.86 8.90 1.02
CA ARG A 109 -7.54 8.26 1.03
C ARG A 109 -7.63 6.75 0.85
N ALA A 110 -8.52 6.09 1.59
CA ALA A 110 -8.70 4.65 1.50
C ALA A 110 -9.14 4.23 0.09
N GLU A 111 -10.05 4.97 -0.54
CA GLU A 111 -10.46 4.73 -1.92
C GLU A 111 -9.29 4.91 -2.89
N ALA A 112 -8.49 5.96 -2.72
CA ALA A 112 -7.30 6.18 -3.55
C ALA A 112 -6.28 5.05 -3.42
N MET A 113 -6.06 4.51 -2.22
CA MET A 113 -5.22 3.33 -1.98
C MET A 113 -5.76 2.07 -2.68
N LEU A 114 -7.05 1.80 -2.53
CA LEU A 114 -7.69 0.64 -3.15
C LEU A 114 -7.62 0.71 -4.67
N LEU A 115 -7.82 1.89 -5.24
CA LEU A 115 -7.72 2.12 -6.68
C LEU A 115 -6.29 1.92 -7.19
N ALA A 116 -5.28 2.45 -6.48
CA ALA A 116 -3.87 2.25 -6.82
C ALA A 116 -3.47 0.75 -6.74
N PHE A 117 -3.89 0.06 -5.68
CA PHE A 117 -3.63 -1.37 -5.50
C PHE A 117 -4.32 -2.21 -6.59
N ALA A 118 -5.58 -1.90 -6.91
CA ALA A 118 -6.32 -2.58 -7.96
C ALA A 118 -5.65 -2.39 -9.34
N ALA A 119 -5.19 -1.17 -9.65
CA ALA A 119 -4.46 -0.88 -10.89
C ALA A 119 -3.14 -1.67 -10.97
N ARG A 120 -2.39 -1.73 -9.87
CA ARG A 120 -1.15 -2.53 -9.76
C ARG A 120 -1.44 -4.01 -10.00
N ARG A 121 -2.42 -4.58 -9.30
CA ARG A 121 -2.86 -5.98 -9.44
C ARG A 121 -3.25 -6.30 -10.89
N ALA A 122 -4.04 -5.44 -11.53
CA ALA A 122 -4.50 -5.64 -12.89
C ALA A 122 -3.31 -5.69 -13.87
N LEU A 123 -2.43 -4.69 -13.82
CA LEU A 123 -1.25 -4.62 -14.68
C LEU A 123 -0.24 -5.75 -14.42
N ASP A 124 -0.10 -6.21 -13.18
CA ASP A 124 0.77 -7.34 -12.82
C ASP A 124 0.29 -8.64 -13.47
N SER A 125 -1.02 -8.84 -13.49
CA SER A 125 -1.64 -9.99 -14.15
C SER A 125 -1.80 -9.82 -15.67
N GLY A 126 -1.49 -8.65 -16.23
CA GLY A 126 -1.81 -8.30 -17.61
C GLY A 126 -3.31 -8.21 -17.90
N ALA A 127 -4.15 -8.08 -16.87
CA ALA A 127 -5.59 -7.88 -17.01
C ALA A 127 -5.90 -6.45 -17.46
N ALA A 128 -6.99 -6.30 -18.22
CA ALA A 128 -7.44 -4.99 -18.65
C ALA A 128 -7.90 -4.16 -17.44
N LEU A 129 -7.58 -2.86 -17.43
CA LEU A 129 -8.00 -1.95 -16.35
C LEU A 129 -9.52 -1.82 -16.25
N GLY A 130 -10.24 -1.89 -17.37
CA GLY A 130 -11.70 -1.82 -17.40
C GLY A 130 -12.22 -0.57 -16.68
N TYR A 131 -13.03 -0.77 -15.64
CA TYR A 131 -13.60 0.30 -14.83
C TYR A 131 -12.57 1.12 -14.04
N LEU A 132 -11.36 0.58 -13.81
CA LEU A 132 -10.31 1.29 -13.06
C LEU A 132 -9.78 2.50 -13.86
N GLU A 133 -9.80 2.45 -15.19
CA GLU A 133 -9.29 3.52 -16.05
C GLU A 133 -10.02 4.85 -15.84
N PRO A 134 -11.36 4.94 -15.97
CA PRO A 134 -12.08 6.19 -15.70
C PRO A 134 -11.97 6.61 -14.22
N GLN A 135 -11.89 5.65 -13.29
CA GLN A 135 -11.72 5.96 -11.87
C GLN A 135 -10.36 6.58 -11.56
N LEU A 136 -9.28 6.08 -12.18
CA LEU A 136 -7.94 6.66 -12.08
C LEU A 136 -7.93 8.09 -12.62
N GLN A 137 -8.63 8.34 -13.72
CA GLN A 137 -8.72 9.68 -14.30
C GLN A 137 -9.48 10.65 -13.38
N ILE A 138 -10.59 10.22 -12.77
CA ILE A 138 -11.36 11.04 -11.81
C ILE A 138 -10.51 11.36 -10.58
N ARG A 139 -9.82 10.36 -10.02
CA ARG A 139 -9.10 10.50 -8.75
C ARG A 139 -7.73 11.15 -8.89
N PHE A 140 -6.95 10.78 -9.89
CA PHE A 140 -5.56 11.21 -10.05
C PHE A 140 -5.32 12.09 -11.27
N GLY A 141 -6.28 12.21 -12.21
CA GLY A 141 -6.08 12.93 -13.46
C GLY A 141 -5.81 14.44 -13.29
N LYS A 142 -6.20 15.04 -12.17
CA LYS A 142 -5.91 16.46 -11.88
C LYS A 142 -4.51 16.67 -11.29
N THR A 143 -4.03 15.76 -10.46
CA THR A 143 -2.77 15.89 -9.72
C THR A 143 -1.60 15.22 -10.44
N GLN A 144 -1.87 14.13 -11.17
CA GLN A 144 -0.90 13.27 -11.84
C GLN A 144 -1.38 12.84 -13.23
N PRO A 145 -1.64 13.82 -14.14
CA PRO A 145 -2.13 13.50 -15.47
C PRO A 145 -1.15 12.63 -16.27
N LYS A 146 0.16 12.83 -16.06
CA LYS A 146 1.21 12.11 -16.79
C LYS A 146 1.25 10.63 -16.38
N GLU A 147 1.17 10.35 -15.09
CA GLU A 147 1.25 9.01 -14.52
C GLU A 147 0.04 8.19 -14.93
N VAL A 148 -1.16 8.80 -14.86
CA VAL A 148 -2.40 8.16 -15.33
C VAL A 148 -2.31 7.85 -16.83
N ALA A 149 -1.81 8.78 -17.65
CA ALA A 149 -1.64 8.54 -19.08
C ALA A 149 -0.71 7.36 -19.38
N VAL A 150 0.40 7.20 -18.63
CA VAL A 150 1.31 6.06 -18.76
C VAL A 150 0.61 4.74 -18.43
N ILE A 151 -0.15 4.70 -17.34
CA ILE A 151 -0.90 3.51 -16.90
C ILE A 151 -1.97 3.11 -17.92
N VAL A 152 -2.73 4.08 -18.42
CA VAL A 152 -3.76 3.87 -19.44
C VAL A 152 -3.14 3.42 -20.76
N GLN A 153 -2.02 4.01 -21.18
CA GLN A 153 -1.33 3.57 -22.39
C GLN A 153 -0.83 2.13 -22.26
N ALA A 154 -0.33 1.74 -21.09
CA ALA A 154 0.15 0.39 -20.83
C ALA A 154 -0.97 -0.67 -20.89
N ASN A 155 -2.21 -0.30 -20.57
CA ASN A 155 -3.38 -1.18 -20.71
C ASN A 155 -3.57 -1.71 -22.14
N ARG A 156 -3.13 -0.94 -23.17
CA ARG A 156 -3.25 -1.34 -24.58
C ARG A 156 -2.26 -2.41 -25.00
N ALA A 157 -1.12 -2.49 -24.32
CA ALA A 157 -0.04 -3.42 -24.62
C ALA A 157 0.64 -3.80 -23.30
N PRO A 158 -0.01 -4.67 -22.49
CA PRO A 158 0.49 -5.01 -21.17
C PRO A 158 1.82 -5.76 -21.30
N VAL A 159 2.85 -5.26 -20.63
CA VAL A 159 4.15 -5.91 -20.51
C VAL A 159 4.25 -6.47 -19.10
N THR A 160 4.38 -7.79 -18.96
CA THR A 160 4.53 -8.46 -17.66
C THR A 160 5.98 -8.85 -17.41
N LEU A 161 6.31 -9.11 -16.14
CA LEU A 161 7.64 -9.60 -15.77
C LEU A 161 7.94 -10.94 -16.43
N ASP A 162 6.96 -11.84 -16.47
CA ASP A 162 7.12 -13.16 -17.08
C ASP A 162 7.34 -13.08 -18.59
N LEU A 163 6.71 -12.11 -19.28
CA LEU A 163 7.00 -11.85 -20.69
C LEU A 163 8.45 -11.43 -20.89
N LEU A 164 8.95 -10.47 -20.09
CA LEU A 164 10.34 -10.01 -20.18
C LEU A 164 11.33 -11.13 -19.88
N ARG A 165 11.02 -11.99 -18.90
CA ARG A 165 11.80 -13.19 -18.54
C ARG A 165 11.81 -14.21 -19.67
N ALA A 166 10.66 -14.48 -20.27
CA ALA A 166 10.55 -15.41 -21.40
C ALA A 166 11.35 -14.90 -22.60
N GLU A 167 11.27 -13.62 -22.93
CA GLU A 167 11.96 -13.03 -24.07
C GLU A 167 13.49 -13.03 -23.92
N ILE A 168 14.03 -12.65 -22.75
CA ILE A 168 15.49 -12.69 -22.51
C ILE A 168 16.03 -14.13 -22.48
N SER A 169 15.21 -15.09 -22.07
CA SER A 169 15.58 -16.50 -22.09
C SER A 169 15.61 -17.05 -23.51
N ALA A 170 14.62 -16.67 -24.34
CA ALA A 170 14.48 -17.15 -25.70
C ALA A 170 15.44 -16.48 -26.70
N GLN A 171 15.70 -15.18 -26.56
CA GLN A 171 16.43 -14.37 -27.55
C GLN A 171 17.78 -13.84 -27.03
N GLY A 172 18.09 -14.04 -25.74
CA GLY A 172 19.26 -13.42 -25.11
C GLY A 172 20.58 -13.74 -25.80
N ASP A 173 20.74 -14.96 -26.31
CA ASP A 173 21.98 -15.40 -26.94
C ASP A 173 22.22 -14.71 -28.29
N ASP A 174 21.15 -14.32 -29.01
CA ASP A 174 21.25 -13.54 -30.26
C ASP A 174 21.84 -12.15 -30.02
N TRP A 175 21.69 -11.60 -28.81
CA TRP A 175 22.21 -10.29 -28.42
C TRP A 175 23.73 -10.30 -28.13
N LEU A 176 24.34 -11.49 -28.08
CA LEU A 176 25.79 -11.65 -27.93
C LEU A 176 26.55 -11.45 -29.24
N ALA A 177 25.89 -11.60 -30.39
CA ALA A 177 26.50 -11.39 -31.69
C ALA A 177 26.54 -9.89 -32.05
N ARG A 178 27.70 -9.38 -32.49
CA ARG A 178 27.74 -8.08 -33.18
C ARG A 178 27.05 -8.27 -34.54
N ASN A 179 25.90 -7.65 -34.73
CA ASN A 179 25.31 -7.53 -36.07
C ASN A 179 26.37 -6.89 -37.00
N GLY A 180 26.71 -7.57 -38.09
CA GLY A 180 27.64 -7.06 -39.11
C GLY A 180 28.57 -8.07 -39.77
N LEU A 181 28.77 -9.26 -39.19
CA LEU A 181 29.46 -10.35 -39.88
C LEU A 181 28.53 -11.56 -39.90
N SER A 182 27.77 -11.66 -41.00
CA SER A 182 27.22 -12.94 -41.45
C SER A 182 28.31 -14.00 -41.27
N GLY A 183 27.98 -15.20 -40.78
CA GLY A 183 28.97 -16.28 -40.61
C GLY A 183 29.83 -16.49 -41.86
N TRP A 184 29.29 -16.17 -43.05
CA TRP A 184 30.00 -16.10 -44.32
C TRP A 184 31.15 -15.09 -44.39
N GLY A 185 30.98 -13.88 -43.86
CA GLY A 185 32.03 -12.87 -43.80
C GLY A 185 33.15 -13.20 -42.81
N ARG A 186 32.86 -14.01 -41.78
CA ARG A 186 33.87 -14.54 -40.87
C ARG A 186 34.68 -15.65 -41.52
N ILE A 187 34.00 -16.59 -42.21
CA ILE A 187 34.62 -17.68 -42.97
C ILE A 187 35.50 -17.12 -44.11
N GLN A 188 35.02 -16.12 -44.86
CA GLN A 188 35.79 -15.51 -45.95
C GLN A 188 37.06 -14.82 -45.45
N LYS A 189 37.01 -14.21 -44.26
CA LYS A 189 38.17 -13.55 -43.64
C LYS A 189 39.15 -14.56 -43.04
N GLU A 190 38.66 -15.64 -42.46
CA GLU A 190 39.49 -16.75 -41.94
C GLU A 190 40.25 -17.46 -43.08
N MET A 191 39.64 -17.63 -44.26
CA MET A 191 40.34 -18.15 -45.45
C MET A 191 41.46 -17.21 -45.94
N SER A 192 41.32 -15.89 -45.74
CA SER A 192 42.40 -14.92 -46.06
C SER A 192 43.48 -14.82 -44.98
N GLU A 193 43.21 -15.29 -43.76
CA GLU A 193 44.14 -15.28 -42.62
C GLU A 193 44.84 -16.63 -42.40
N LEU A 194 44.55 -17.64 -43.23
CA LEU A 194 45.14 -18.99 -43.20
C LEU A 194 46.67 -19.02 -43.45
N PHE A 195 47.31 -17.85 -43.56
CA PHE A 195 48.75 -17.66 -43.64
C PHE A 195 49.40 -17.07 -42.38
N VAL A 196 48.72 -16.98 -41.23
CA VAL A 196 49.34 -16.48 -39.99
C VAL A 196 49.16 -17.43 -38.80
N LEU A 197 50.32 -17.82 -38.26
CA LEU A 197 50.56 -18.71 -37.16
C LEU A 197 50.14 -18.08 -35.79
N ARG A 198 49.32 -18.83 -35.03
CA ARG A 198 49.31 -18.96 -33.54
C ARG A 198 48.61 -17.90 -32.64
N LYS A 199 47.73 -18.47 -31.78
CA LYS A 199 47.24 -18.10 -30.42
C LYS A 199 46.31 -16.88 -30.26
N ALA A 200 45.01 -17.15 -30.17
CA ALA A 200 44.10 -16.84 -29.02
C ALA A 200 42.62 -16.85 -29.48
N THR A 201 41.98 -18.02 -29.56
CA THR A 201 40.58 -18.13 -30.03
C THR A 201 39.60 -18.57 -28.94
N THR A 202 39.78 -18.10 -27.70
CA THR A 202 38.70 -18.14 -26.71
C THR A 202 38.06 -16.75 -26.67
N PRO A 203 36.81 -16.58 -27.16
CA PRO A 203 36.08 -15.31 -27.04
C PRO A 203 36.07 -14.85 -25.57
N SER A 204 36.20 -13.55 -25.34
CA SER A 204 36.12 -13.00 -23.97
C SER A 204 34.79 -13.43 -23.34
N PRO A 205 34.77 -14.06 -22.16
CA PRO A 205 33.54 -14.45 -21.47
C PRO A 205 32.75 -13.26 -20.92
N ALA A 206 33.22 -12.02 -21.13
CA ALA A 206 32.60 -10.82 -20.57
C ALA A 206 31.16 -10.59 -21.04
N PRO A 207 30.79 -10.68 -22.35
CA PRO A 207 29.42 -10.47 -22.82
C PRO A 207 28.44 -11.52 -22.30
N THR A 208 28.80 -12.80 -22.36
CA THR A 208 27.99 -13.89 -21.81
C THR A 208 27.74 -13.70 -20.31
N ARG A 209 28.77 -13.29 -19.56
CA ARG A 209 28.61 -12.94 -18.13
C ARG A 209 27.70 -11.73 -17.90
N ARG A 210 27.61 -10.76 -18.82
CA ARG A 210 26.67 -9.63 -18.70
C ARG A 210 25.24 -10.08 -18.93
N LEU A 211 25.01 -10.89 -19.96
CA LEU A 211 23.69 -11.45 -20.24
C LEU A 211 23.18 -12.30 -19.06
N GLU A 212 24.06 -13.09 -18.46
CA GLU A 212 23.70 -13.87 -17.27
C GLU A 212 23.31 -12.98 -16.07
N ARG A 213 24.04 -11.89 -15.82
CA ARG A 213 23.63 -10.90 -14.81
C ARG A 213 22.30 -10.23 -15.16
N ALA A 214 22.07 -9.93 -16.45
CA ALA A 214 20.80 -9.36 -16.89
C ALA A 214 19.64 -10.32 -16.60
N ARG A 215 19.79 -11.63 -16.90
CA ARG A 215 18.80 -12.67 -16.57
C ARG A 215 18.52 -12.70 -15.06
N GLN A 216 19.57 -12.71 -14.22
CA GLN A 216 19.43 -12.68 -12.77
C GLN A 216 18.68 -11.43 -12.27
N TYR A 217 18.94 -10.25 -12.85
CA TYR A 217 18.20 -9.03 -12.52
C TYR A 217 16.73 -9.09 -12.97
N VAL A 218 16.43 -9.68 -14.13
CA VAL A 218 15.04 -9.92 -14.55
C VAL A 218 14.36 -10.89 -13.59
N ASP A 219 15.05 -11.94 -13.18
CA ASP A 219 14.52 -12.93 -12.26
C ASP A 219 14.19 -12.33 -10.89
N SER A 220 15.03 -11.40 -10.42
CA SER A 220 14.80 -10.65 -9.18
C SER A 220 13.82 -9.48 -9.34
N GLY A 221 13.25 -9.25 -10.53
CA GLY A 221 12.34 -8.13 -10.83
C GLY A 221 13.03 -6.76 -10.98
N ASN A 222 14.36 -6.69 -10.95
CA ASN A 222 15.13 -5.45 -11.13
C ASN A 222 15.38 -5.14 -12.60
N ILE A 223 14.31 -4.78 -13.33
CA ILE A 223 14.36 -4.52 -14.77
C ILE A 223 15.27 -3.33 -15.12
N ALA A 224 15.33 -2.31 -14.27
CA ALA A 224 16.19 -1.15 -14.50
C ALA A 224 17.69 -1.52 -14.50
N ALA A 225 18.12 -2.45 -13.64
CA ALA A 225 19.48 -2.98 -13.67
C ALA A 225 19.72 -3.90 -14.88
N ALA A 226 18.74 -4.72 -15.24
CA ALA A 226 18.82 -5.59 -16.41
C ALA A 226 19.02 -4.79 -17.71
N ILE A 227 18.27 -3.70 -17.90
CA ILE A 227 18.41 -2.78 -19.04
C ILE A 227 19.86 -2.31 -19.16
N LYS A 228 20.48 -1.83 -18.08
CA LYS A 228 21.87 -1.34 -18.07
C LYS A 228 22.91 -2.39 -18.45
N GLU A 229 22.63 -3.67 -18.23
CA GLU A 229 23.51 -4.76 -18.65
C GLU A 229 23.30 -5.12 -20.12
N VAL A 230 22.04 -5.16 -20.58
CA VAL A 230 21.69 -5.45 -21.99
C VAL A 230 22.17 -4.33 -22.93
N GLU A 231 22.09 -3.06 -22.52
CA GLU A 231 22.62 -1.92 -23.28
C GLU A 231 24.13 -2.01 -23.56
N LYS A 232 24.86 -2.74 -22.70
CA LYS A 232 26.32 -2.95 -22.82
C LYS A 232 26.66 -4.18 -23.66
N LEU A 233 25.66 -4.91 -24.16
CA LEU A 233 25.89 -6.06 -25.01
C LEU A 233 26.32 -5.62 -26.42
N PRO A 234 27.21 -6.39 -27.06
CA PRO A 234 27.69 -6.09 -28.39
C PRO A 234 26.59 -6.13 -29.48
N GLY A 235 25.53 -6.91 -29.28
CA GLY A 235 24.38 -7.05 -30.17
C GLY A 235 23.13 -6.30 -29.71
N VAL A 236 23.29 -5.17 -29.01
CA VAL A 236 22.17 -4.38 -28.46
C VAL A 236 21.09 -4.01 -29.48
N SER A 237 21.45 -3.87 -30.76
CA SER A 237 20.48 -3.64 -31.84
C SER A 237 19.42 -4.74 -31.95
N SER A 238 19.83 -6.00 -31.76
CA SER A 238 18.93 -7.16 -31.77
C SER A 238 18.07 -7.25 -30.50
N ALA A 239 18.47 -6.56 -29.42
CA ALA A 239 17.72 -6.46 -28.16
C ALA A 239 16.74 -5.27 -28.09
N SER A 240 16.67 -4.44 -29.13
CA SER A 240 15.89 -3.19 -29.15
C SER A 240 14.42 -3.37 -28.76
N GLY A 241 13.75 -4.38 -29.30
CA GLY A 241 12.35 -4.68 -28.96
C GLY A 241 12.15 -5.09 -27.50
N TRP A 242 13.10 -5.83 -26.92
CA TRP A 242 13.08 -6.18 -25.50
C TRP A 242 13.34 -4.95 -24.62
N LEU A 243 14.31 -4.10 -25.00
CA LEU A 243 14.64 -2.86 -24.29
C LEU A 243 13.46 -1.89 -24.26
N GLU A 244 12.71 -1.76 -25.36
CA GLU A 244 11.51 -0.92 -25.41
C GLU A 244 10.41 -1.42 -24.46
N LYS A 245 10.15 -2.72 -24.43
CA LYS A 245 9.19 -3.33 -23.49
C LYS A 245 9.65 -3.18 -22.04
N ALA A 246 10.93 -3.42 -21.77
CA ALA A 246 11.52 -3.28 -20.45
C ALA A 246 11.43 -1.83 -19.94
N ALA A 247 11.73 -0.85 -20.79
CA ALA A 247 11.59 0.57 -20.45
C ALA A 247 10.12 0.93 -20.16
N ARG A 248 9.18 0.44 -20.96
CA ARG A 248 7.74 0.62 -20.74
C ARG A 248 7.30 0.03 -19.40
N TYR A 249 7.75 -1.18 -19.07
CA TYR A 249 7.48 -1.82 -17.78
C TYR A 249 7.97 -0.94 -16.61
N VAL A 250 9.21 -0.45 -16.68
CA VAL A 250 9.77 0.42 -15.63
C VAL A 250 9.01 1.74 -15.51
N ALA A 251 8.63 2.35 -16.63
CA ALA A 251 7.84 3.59 -16.65
C ALA A 251 6.49 3.40 -15.95
N VAL A 252 5.81 2.28 -16.22
CA VAL A 252 4.53 1.93 -15.58
C VAL A 252 4.70 1.72 -14.08
N ARG A 253 5.75 1.01 -13.65
CA ARG A 253 6.05 0.83 -12.21
C ARG A 253 6.26 2.16 -11.51
N THR A 254 7.05 3.02 -12.13
CA THR A 254 7.34 4.36 -11.59
C THR A 254 6.07 5.21 -11.49
N ALA A 255 5.18 5.13 -12.49
CA ALA A 255 3.89 5.82 -12.49
C ALA A 255 2.97 5.30 -11.37
N LEU A 256 2.87 3.97 -11.20
CA LEU A 256 2.11 3.36 -10.11
C LEU A 256 2.64 3.78 -8.73
N ASP A 257 3.95 3.73 -8.52
CA ASP A 257 4.58 4.14 -7.27
C ASP A 257 4.41 5.66 -7.01
N SER A 258 4.27 6.49 -8.05
CA SER A 258 3.92 7.91 -7.89
C SER A 258 2.48 8.07 -7.41
N ILE A 259 1.53 7.37 -8.04
CA ILE A 259 0.11 7.42 -7.65
C ILE A 259 -0.07 6.92 -6.22
N GLU A 260 0.60 5.85 -5.84
CA GLU A 260 0.60 5.33 -4.47
C GLU A 260 1.12 6.37 -3.46
N ARG A 261 2.27 7.00 -3.74
CA ARG A 261 2.82 8.08 -2.89
C ARG A 261 1.87 9.28 -2.78
N SER A 262 1.23 9.67 -3.88
CA SER A 262 0.28 10.77 -3.88
C SER A 262 -0.95 10.48 -3.02
N ALA A 263 -1.39 9.23 -3.03
CA ALA A 263 -2.54 8.80 -2.26
C ALA A 263 -2.18 8.79 -0.76
N LEU A 264 -0.92 8.52 -0.39
CA LEU A 264 -0.44 8.61 1.00
C LEU A 264 -0.28 10.06 1.46
N ALA A 265 0.14 10.96 0.56
CA ALA A 265 0.50 12.34 0.89
C ALA A 265 -0.70 13.28 1.13
N GLN A 266 -1.94 12.84 0.88
CA GLN A 266 -3.11 13.66 1.19
C GLN A 266 -3.18 13.96 2.70
N PRO A 267 -3.35 15.23 3.12
CA PRO A 267 -3.22 15.60 4.52
C PRO A 267 -4.21 14.84 5.40
N ALA A 268 -3.72 14.22 6.49
CA ALA A 268 -4.59 13.79 7.57
C ALA A 268 -4.95 15.05 8.36
N ALA A 269 -6.22 15.39 8.47
CA ALA A 269 -6.63 16.21 9.60
C ALA A 269 -6.18 15.45 10.86
N LEU A 270 -5.20 16.01 11.56
CA LEU A 270 -4.73 15.49 12.83
C LEU A 270 -5.97 15.27 13.69
N ILE A 271 -6.18 14.05 14.18
CA ILE A 271 -7.15 13.76 15.23
C ILE A 271 -6.86 14.80 16.31
N ALA A 272 -7.78 15.74 16.54
CA ALA A 272 -7.61 16.72 17.59
C ALA A 272 -7.32 15.94 18.88
N PRO A 273 -6.25 16.27 19.64
CA PRO A 273 -5.91 15.54 20.85
C PRO A 273 -7.15 15.51 21.76
N PRO A 274 -7.39 14.41 22.52
CA PRO A 274 -8.44 14.43 23.52
C PRO A 274 -8.15 15.61 24.44
N VAL A 275 -9.04 16.60 24.42
CA VAL A 275 -8.97 17.78 25.29
C VAL A 275 -8.66 17.29 26.70
N GLN A 276 -7.46 17.62 27.18
CA GLN A 276 -7.10 17.42 28.57
C GLN A 276 -8.20 18.08 29.42
N LYS A 277 -8.72 17.29 30.35
CA LYS A 277 -9.64 17.72 31.40
C LYS A 277 -9.13 19.05 31.95
N SER A 278 -9.93 20.10 31.79
CA SER A 278 -9.61 21.47 32.17
C SER A 278 -8.98 21.51 33.56
N ALA A 279 -7.79 22.12 33.68
CA ALA A 279 -7.25 22.48 34.98
C ALA A 279 -8.23 23.41 35.72
N PRO A 280 -8.30 23.38 37.06
CA PRO A 280 -9.23 24.21 37.83
C PRO A 280 -8.92 25.70 37.61
N PRO A 281 -9.93 26.59 37.72
CA PRO A 281 -9.69 28.02 37.62
C PRO A 281 -8.79 28.49 38.76
N VAL A 282 -7.71 29.19 38.40
CA VAL A 282 -6.89 29.95 39.35
C VAL A 282 -7.79 31.00 40.01
N ALA A 283 -7.94 30.93 41.33
CA ALA A 283 -8.66 31.92 42.12
C ALA A 283 -7.98 33.30 42.02
N PRO A 284 -8.75 34.41 42.11
CA PRO A 284 -8.19 35.76 42.04
C PRO A 284 -7.29 36.05 43.25
N SER A 285 -6.11 36.59 42.95
CA SER A 285 -5.11 37.05 43.92
C SER A 285 -5.72 38.09 44.86
N SER A 286 -5.59 37.83 46.16
CA SER A 286 -6.05 38.70 47.24
C SER A 286 -5.20 39.97 47.31
N ALA A 287 -5.87 41.10 47.59
CA ALA A 287 -5.29 42.44 47.76
C ALA A 287 -4.07 42.50 48.71
N PRO A 288 -3.18 43.51 48.56
CA PRO A 288 -2.05 43.69 49.48
C PRO A 288 -2.54 44.14 50.85
N ARG A 289 -2.23 43.34 51.87
CA ARG A 289 -2.40 43.67 53.29
C ARG A 289 -1.19 44.51 53.71
N ILE A 290 -1.42 45.76 54.13
CA ILE A 290 -0.41 46.60 54.77
C ILE A 290 -0.08 45.98 56.14
N PRO A 291 1.20 45.72 56.48
CA PRO A 291 1.58 45.48 57.86
C PRO A 291 2.00 46.78 58.53
N ALA A 292 1.25 47.13 59.59
CA ALA A 292 1.69 48.02 60.65
C ALA A 292 2.30 47.17 61.77
N GLN A 293 3.51 47.54 62.23
CA GLN A 293 4.16 47.27 63.52
C GLN A 293 5.67 47.49 63.35
N THR A 294 6.47 48.09 64.23
CA THR A 294 6.31 48.81 65.50
C THR A 294 7.69 49.44 65.79
N ALA A 295 7.72 50.51 66.57
CA ALA A 295 8.92 51.21 67.02
C ALA A 295 9.89 50.31 67.81
N THR A 296 11.20 50.57 67.69
CA THR A 296 12.19 50.58 68.79
C THR A 296 13.42 51.41 68.36
N ASP A 297 13.84 52.28 69.26
CA ASP A 297 14.98 53.21 69.21
C ASP A 297 16.33 52.60 68.81
N GLN A 298 17.16 53.37 68.10
CA GLN A 298 18.46 53.89 68.59
C GLN A 298 19.31 54.51 67.45
N GLN A 299 19.40 55.85 67.47
CA GLN A 299 20.65 56.60 67.64
C GLN A 299 21.81 56.34 66.65
N ALA A 300 22.02 57.27 65.70
CA ALA A 300 23.26 58.08 65.59
C ALA A 300 23.37 58.86 64.26
N ASN A 301 23.73 60.13 64.40
CA ASN A 301 24.43 61.00 63.44
C ASN A 301 23.74 61.46 62.14
N GLU A 302 23.23 62.69 62.22
CA GLU A 302 23.48 63.76 61.22
C GLU A 302 25.01 64.10 61.14
N PRO A 303 25.52 64.96 60.22
CA PRO A 303 24.83 65.73 59.17
C PRO A 303 25.63 65.86 57.83
N ILE A 304 25.12 66.74 56.94
CA ILE A 304 25.85 67.58 55.96
C ILE A 304 26.14 67.00 54.55
N LYS A 305 25.43 67.48 53.51
CA LYS A 305 25.85 68.55 52.54
C LYS A 305 25.22 68.38 51.14
N ASN A 306 24.66 69.50 50.65
CA ASN A 306 24.78 70.06 49.28
C ASN A 306 24.33 69.22 48.05
N ARG A 307 23.93 69.78 46.91
CA ARG A 307 23.55 71.11 46.39
C ARG A 307 23.60 70.93 44.86
N ALA A 308 22.53 71.30 44.15
CA ALA A 308 22.50 71.61 42.71
C ALA A 308 22.80 70.41 41.76
N GLN A 309 22.25 70.33 40.55
CA GLN A 309 21.60 71.27 39.65
C GLN A 309 20.38 70.61 39.00
#